data_AF-A0A5C6C2W3-F1
#
_entry.id   AF-A0A5C6C2W3-F1
#
_cell.length_a   1.000
_cell.length_b   1.000
_cell.length_c   1.000
_cell.angle_alpha   90.00
_cell.angle_beta   90.00
_cell.angle_gamma   90.00
#
_symmetry.space_group_name_H-M   'P 1'
#
loop_
_entity.id
_entity.type
_entity.pdbx_description
1 polymer ?
#
loop_
_entity_poly.entity_id
_entity_poly.type
_entity_poly.pdbx_seq_one_letter_code
_entity_poly.pdbx_strand_id
1 'polypeptide(L)'
;MIEPTDFLHNLMAGVATQLIAESVSDPAPDPGWLLQLQESARPVVTSGGTFLIATVLVLICLGAWLLNLIALPGNWLAVLAMGVYAWLGPESGRGQLGLVPLGLAFLAAILGEIVEFAAGAVGASRAGASRRGTIMAIGGSMMGAIAGGIIGLPIPVIGPVLAALLFGGLGATAGAMLAEWQDGKPWRENWRIGHAAFWGRTTGTVGKMLIGILIVLICLIAVLI
;
A
#
# COMPACT_ATOMS: atom_id res chain seq x y z
N MET A 1 -8.01 -45.79 -53.13
CA MET A 1 -6.64 -45.27 -52.98
C MET A 1 -6.81 -43.91 -52.34
N ILE A 2 -6.44 -43.72 -51.08
CA ILE A 2 -6.62 -42.44 -50.38
C ILE A 2 -5.50 -41.51 -50.85
N GLU A 3 -5.84 -40.30 -51.31
CA GLU A 3 -4.87 -39.30 -51.75
C GLU A 3 -3.94 -38.94 -50.57
N PRO A 4 -2.61 -38.83 -50.76
CA PRO A 4 -1.66 -38.54 -49.68
C PRO A 4 -1.98 -37.27 -48.89
N THR A 5 -2.68 -36.31 -49.50
CA THR A 5 -3.14 -35.07 -48.87
C THR A 5 -4.25 -35.29 -47.86
N ASP A 6 -5.16 -36.23 -48.11
CA ASP A 6 -6.29 -36.54 -47.23
C ASP A 6 -5.81 -37.29 -45.98
N PHE A 7 -4.74 -38.09 -46.12
CA PHE A 7 -4.11 -38.76 -44.98
C PHE A 7 -3.51 -37.76 -43.99
N LEU A 8 -2.77 -36.75 -44.49
CA LEU A 8 -2.17 -35.72 -43.65
C LEU A 8 -3.22 -34.82 -42.99
N HIS A 9 -4.30 -34.48 -43.70
CA HIS A 9 -5.37 -33.65 -43.15
C HIS A 9 -6.10 -34.37 -42.00
N ASN A 10 -6.43 -35.66 -42.18
CA ASN A 10 -7.09 -36.46 -41.16
C ASN A 10 -6.19 -36.74 -39.95
N LEU A 11 -4.87 -36.92 -40.18
CA LEU A 11 -3.90 -37.08 -39.10
C LEU A 11 -3.78 -35.80 -38.26
N MET A 12 -3.67 -34.63 -38.90
CA MET A 12 -3.58 -33.34 -38.21
C MET A 12 -4.88 -33.01 -37.47
N ALA A 13 -6.04 -33.29 -38.06
CA ALA A 13 -7.33 -33.13 -37.39
C ALA A 13 -7.47 -34.06 -36.17
N GLY A 14 -7.00 -35.31 -36.28
CA GLY A 14 -6.98 -36.26 -35.17
C GLY A 14 -6.08 -35.81 -34.02
N VAL A 15 -4.85 -35.36 -34.33
CA VAL A 15 -3.90 -34.84 -33.33
C VAL A 15 -4.43 -33.55 -32.69
N ALA A 16 -4.99 -32.62 -33.47
CA ALA A 16 -5.59 -31.40 -32.92
C ALA A 16 -6.78 -31.71 -32.00
N THR A 17 -7.62 -32.68 -32.36
CA THR A 17 -8.76 -33.10 -31.53
C THR A 17 -8.29 -33.77 -30.24
N GLN A 18 -7.21 -34.57 -30.28
CA GLN A 18 -6.61 -35.16 -29.09
C GLN A 18 -5.96 -34.12 -28.18
N LEU A 19 -5.21 -33.16 -28.72
CA LEU A 19 -4.61 -32.08 -27.93
C LEU A 19 -5.66 -31.17 -27.30
N ILE A 20 -6.76 -30.90 -28.02
CA ILE A 20 -7.90 -30.15 -27.46
C ILE A 20 -8.57 -30.96 -26.35
N ALA A 21 -8.81 -32.27 -26.57
CA ALA A 21 -9.40 -33.14 -25.56
C ALA A 21 -8.51 -33.26 -24.30
N GLU A 22 -7.20 -33.37 -24.46
CA GLU A 22 -6.23 -33.37 -23.36
C GLU A 22 -6.24 -32.03 -22.61
N SER A 23 -6.23 -30.89 -23.32
CA SER A 23 -6.27 -29.55 -22.70
C SER A 23 -7.58 -29.25 -21.95
N VAL A 24 -8.68 -29.87 -22.36
CA VAL A 24 -10.01 -29.74 -21.72
C VAL A 24 -10.16 -30.73 -20.57
N SER A 25 -9.45 -31.86 -20.63
CA SER A 25 -9.41 -32.87 -19.57
C SER A 25 -8.44 -32.57 -18.44
N ASP A 26 -7.53 -31.60 -18.65
CA ASP A 26 -6.65 -31.12 -17.59
C ASP A 26 -7.52 -30.52 -16.48
N PRO A 27 -7.58 -31.17 -15.29
CA PRO A 27 -8.36 -30.62 -14.19
C PRO A 27 -7.81 -29.24 -13.88
N ALA A 28 -8.69 -28.26 -13.67
CA ALA A 28 -8.27 -26.96 -13.15
C ALA A 28 -7.33 -27.20 -11.95
N PRO A 29 -6.17 -26.53 -11.89
CA PRO A 29 -5.16 -26.80 -10.87
C PRO A 29 -5.85 -26.83 -9.50
N ASP A 30 -5.68 -27.93 -8.79
CA ASP A 30 -6.38 -28.16 -7.54
C ASP A 30 -6.01 -27.02 -6.57
N PRO A 31 -6.97 -26.33 -5.95
CA PRO A 31 -6.64 -25.26 -5.00
C PRO A 31 -5.92 -25.79 -3.75
N GLY A 32 -5.69 -27.11 -3.65
CA GLY A 32 -4.91 -27.78 -2.63
C GLY A 32 -3.48 -27.25 -2.51
N TRP A 33 -2.90 -26.65 -3.55
CA TRP A 33 -1.58 -26.03 -3.44
C TRP A 33 -1.54 -24.90 -2.39
N LEU A 34 -2.63 -24.15 -2.19
CA LEU A 34 -2.71 -23.11 -1.14
C LEU A 34 -2.72 -23.72 0.25
N LEU A 35 -3.45 -24.82 0.42
CA LEU A 35 -3.52 -25.54 1.69
C LEU A 35 -2.17 -26.19 2.01
N GLN A 36 -1.50 -26.79 1.01
CA GLN A 36 -0.16 -27.34 1.16
C GLN A 36 0.88 -26.26 1.52
N LEU A 37 0.79 -25.08 0.89
CA LEU A 37 1.64 -23.93 1.26
C LEU A 37 1.36 -23.46 2.70
N GLN A 38 0.08 -23.40 3.11
CA GLN A 38 -0.29 -23.04 4.47
C GLN A 38 0.23 -24.04 5.49
N GLU A 39 0.04 -25.34 5.24
CA GLU A 39 0.49 -26.43 6.11
C GLU A 39 2.01 -26.48 6.23
N SER A 40 2.74 -26.21 5.15
CA SER A 40 4.20 -26.15 5.17
C SER A 40 4.76 -24.89 5.84
N ALA A 41 4.09 -23.73 5.70
CA ALA A 41 4.55 -22.47 6.26
C ALA A 41 4.15 -22.24 7.73
N ARG A 42 2.97 -22.71 8.14
CA ARG A 42 2.43 -22.53 9.50
C ARG A 42 3.41 -22.98 10.62
N PRO A 43 4.04 -24.16 10.58
CA PRO A 43 4.95 -24.58 11.65
C PRO A 43 6.21 -23.70 11.70
N VAL A 44 6.70 -23.22 10.55
CA VAL A 44 7.84 -22.29 10.49
C VAL A 44 7.48 -20.96 11.15
N VAL A 45 6.34 -20.38 10.81
CA VAL A 45 5.88 -19.10 11.37
C VAL A 45 5.63 -19.23 12.87
N THR A 46 4.91 -20.27 13.29
CA THR A 46 4.50 -20.46 14.69
C THR A 46 5.60 -21.05 15.59
N SER A 47 6.73 -21.49 15.02
CA SER A 47 7.85 -22.11 15.75
C SER A 47 8.39 -21.24 16.91
N GLY A 48 8.37 -19.92 16.74
CA GLY A 48 8.83 -18.95 17.74
C GLY A 48 7.84 -18.66 18.88
N GLY A 49 6.65 -19.25 18.84
CA GLY A 49 5.57 -19.04 19.81
C GLY A 49 4.70 -17.82 19.51
N THR A 50 3.43 -17.88 19.95
CA THR A 50 2.39 -16.88 19.66
C THR A 50 2.79 -15.45 20.03
N PHE A 51 3.46 -15.27 21.17
CA PHE A 51 3.85 -13.93 21.64
C PHE A 51 4.89 -13.28 20.71
N LEU A 52 5.85 -14.06 20.21
CA LEU A 52 6.89 -13.54 19.32
C LEU A 52 6.28 -13.11 17.99
N ILE A 53 5.45 -13.95 17.37
CA ILE A 53 4.82 -13.62 16.09
C ILE A 53 3.85 -12.44 16.20
N ALA A 54 3.11 -12.33 17.30
CA ALA A 54 2.24 -11.18 17.57
C ALA A 54 3.05 -9.89 17.73
N THR A 55 4.18 -9.96 18.44
CA THR A 55 5.10 -8.82 18.59
C THR A 55 5.68 -8.39 17.23
N VAL A 56 6.13 -9.35 16.41
CA VAL A 56 6.63 -9.07 15.06
C VAL A 56 5.55 -8.44 14.18
N LEU A 57 4.31 -8.93 14.24
CA LEU A 57 3.19 -8.32 13.53
C LEU A 57 2.99 -6.85 13.92
N VAL A 58 2.95 -6.54 15.22
CA VAL A 58 2.76 -5.17 15.70
C VAL A 58 3.92 -4.28 15.22
N LEU A 59 5.16 -4.77 15.24
CA LEU A 59 6.32 -4.04 14.71
C LEU A 59 6.22 -3.80 13.20
N ILE A 60 5.72 -4.77 12.43
CA ILE A 60 5.46 -4.60 10.99
C ILE A 60 4.38 -3.53 10.78
N CYS A 61 3.29 -3.55 11.55
CA CYS A 61 2.24 -2.53 11.47
C CYS A 61 2.77 -1.13 11.83
N LEU A 62 3.65 -1.01 12.84
CA LEU A 62 4.33 0.24 13.19
C LEU A 62 5.27 0.73 12.08
N GLY A 63 6.05 -0.17 11.49
CA GLY A 63 6.90 0.15 10.35
C GLY A 63 6.08 0.62 9.15
N ALA A 64 5.02 -0.11 8.82
CA ALA A 64 4.07 0.23 7.76
C ALA A 64 3.39 1.59 8.02
N TRP A 65 3.05 1.89 9.28
CA TRP A 65 2.52 3.19 9.68
C TRP A 65 3.51 4.33 9.37
N LEU A 66 4.80 4.16 9.68
CA LEU A 66 5.84 5.16 9.37
C LEU A 66 6.03 5.39 7.86
N LEU A 67 5.79 4.38 7.02
CA LEU A 67 5.90 4.53 5.56
C LEU A 67 4.91 5.56 4.99
N ASN A 68 3.80 5.85 5.67
CA ASN A 68 2.86 6.88 5.25
C ASN A 68 3.51 8.29 5.18
N LEU A 69 4.55 8.54 5.98
CA LEU A 69 5.27 9.83 5.98
C LEU A 69 5.91 10.14 4.62
N ILE A 70 6.38 9.11 3.91
CA ILE A 70 6.99 9.22 2.59
C ILE A 70 6.01 8.96 1.44
N ALA A 71 4.71 9.09 1.71
CA ALA A 71 3.61 8.89 0.74
C ALA A 71 3.48 7.47 0.18
N LEU A 72 3.98 6.46 0.90
CA LEU A 72 3.72 5.05 0.55
C LEU A 72 2.36 4.60 1.12
N PRO A 73 1.75 3.55 0.52
CA PRO A 73 0.48 2.97 0.99
C PRO A 73 0.67 2.12 2.26
N GLY A 74 1.19 2.73 3.33
CA GLY A 74 1.55 2.06 4.57
C GLY A 74 0.39 1.35 5.26
N ASN A 75 -0.79 1.98 5.28
CA ASN A 75 -1.99 1.38 5.87
C ASN A 75 -2.40 0.08 5.16
N TRP A 76 -2.22 -0.01 3.84
CA TRP A 76 -2.47 -1.24 3.08
C TRP A 76 -1.47 -2.34 3.42
N LEU A 77 -0.20 -1.99 3.61
CA LEU A 77 0.81 -2.95 4.03
C LEU A 77 0.51 -3.50 5.43
N ALA A 78 0.02 -2.67 6.34
CA ALA A 78 -0.41 -3.11 7.67
C ALA A 78 -1.60 -4.09 7.59
N VAL A 79 -2.62 -3.78 6.77
CA VAL A 79 -3.78 -4.66 6.56
C VAL A 79 -3.37 -5.98 5.91
N LEU A 80 -2.47 -5.95 4.93
CA LEU A 80 -1.92 -7.15 4.31
C LEU A 80 -1.19 -8.02 5.35
N ALA A 81 -0.34 -7.43 6.19
CA ALA A 81 0.36 -8.14 7.25
C ALA A 81 -0.61 -8.77 8.25
N MET A 82 -1.66 -8.04 8.65
CA MET A 82 -2.73 -8.58 9.50
C MET A 82 -3.46 -9.75 8.82
N GLY A 83 -3.72 -9.68 7.52
CA GLY A 83 -4.35 -10.76 6.76
C GLY A 83 -3.47 -12.01 6.67
N VAL A 84 -2.17 -11.85 6.39
CA VAL A 84 -1.20 -12.95 6.41
C VAL A 84 -1.13 -13.59 7.80
N TYR A 85 -1.13 -12.77 8.86
CA TYR A 85 -1.15 -13.27 10.23
C TYR A 85 -2.46 -13.99 10.58
N ALA A 86 -3.62 -13.48 10.15
CA ALA A 86 -4.90 -14.17 10.34
C ALA A 86 -4.94 -15.54 9.64
N TRP A 87 -4.20 -15.70 8.54
CA TRP A 87 -4.15 -16.94 7.77
C TRP A 87 -3.14 -17.96 8.33
N LEU A 88 -1.92 -17.53 8.67
CA LEU A 88 -0.83 -18.42 9.12
C LEU A 88 -0.65 -18.48 10.65
N GLY A 89 -1.22 -17.53 11.38
CA GLY A 89 -1.11 -17.41 12.83
C GLY A 89 -2.01 -18.37 13.60
N PRO A 90 -2.11 -18.20 14.93
CA PRO A 90 -2.85 -19.11 15.81
C PRO A 90 -4.35 -19.15 15.46
N GLU A 91 -4.92 -20.35 15.41
CA GLU A 91 -6.34 -20.56 15.06
C GLU A 91 -7.29 -20.43 16.26
N SER A 92 -6.78 -20.49 17.49
CA SER A 92 -7.58 -20.35 18.71
C SER A 92 -6.74 -19.85 19.88
N GLY A 93 -7.41 -19.20 20.82
CA GLY A 93 -6.80 -18.68 22.04
C GLY A 93 -6.20 -17.28 21.89
N ARG A 94 -5.45 -16.87 22.92
CA ARG A 94 -4.83 -15.54 23.00
C ARG A 94 -3.87 -15.32 21.84
N GLY A 95 -3.98 -14.18 21.17
CA GLY A 95 -3.15 -13.86 20.01
C GLY A 95 -3.74 -14.25 18.66
N GLN A 96 -4.95 -14.79 18.63
CA GLN A 96 -5.70 -15.00 17.39
C GLN A 96 -6.19 -13.66 16.81
N LEU A 97 -5.91 -13.42 15.53
CA LEU A 97 -6.46 -12.27 14.81
C LEU A 97 -7.66 -12.73 13.97
N GLY A 98 -8.87 -12.41 14.44
CA GLY A 98 -10.11 -12.74 13.74
C GLY A 98 -10.43 -11.81 12.57
N LEU A 99 -11.48 -12.16 11.80
CA LEU A 99 -11.94 -11.38 10.66
C LEU A 99 -12.48 -10.00 11.03
N VAL A 100 -13.01 -9.81 12.25
CA VAL A 100 -13.57 -8.53 12.70
C VAL A 100 -12.49 -7.44 12.83
N PRO A 101 -11.40 -7.63 13.61
CA PRO A 101 -10.27 -6.69 13.61
C PRO A 101 -9.70 -6.42 12.23
N LEU A 102 -9.56 -7.45 11.39
CA LEU A 102 -9.07 -7.30 10.02
C LEU A 102 -10.00 -6.43 9.18
N GLY A 103 -11.31 -6.65 9.26
CA GLY A 103 -12.32 -5.84 8.57
C GLY A 103 -12.33 -4.38 9.04
N LEU A 104 -12.20 -4.13 10.35
CA LEU A 104 -12.09 -2.78 10.90
C LEU A 104 -10.82 -2.07 10.42
N ALA A 105 -9.68 -2.77 10.42
CA ALA A 105 -8.42 -2.23 9.90
C ALA A 105 -8.50 -1.92 8.40
N PHE A 106 -9.15 -2.79 7.61
CA PHE A 106 -9.38 -2.57 6.19
C PHE A 106 -10.25 -1.32 5.93
N LEU A 107 -11.35 -1.15 6.67
CA LEU A 107 -12.20 0.04 6.57
C LEU A 107 -11.44 1.30 6.98
N ALA A 108 -10.66 1.24 8.06
CA ALA A 108 -9.80 2.34 8.48
C ALA A 108 -8.76 2.69 7.40
N ALA A 109 -8.15 1.70 6.75
CA ALA A 109 -7.20 1.94 5.67
C ALA A 109 -7.85 2.71 4.51
N ILE A 110 -9.06 2.31 4.09
CA ILE A 110 -9.83 3.04 3.07
C ILE A 110 -10.08 4.48 3.49
N LEU A 111 -10.54 4.72 4.73
CA LEU A 111 -10.79 6.06 5.24
C LEU A 111 -9.52 6.91 5.25
N GLY A 112 -8.38 6.33 5.63
CA GLY A 112 -7.08 7.00 5.64
C GLY A 112 -6.64 7.46 4.25
N GLU A 113 -6.80 6.58 3.25
CA GLU A 113 -6.53 6.94 1.85
C GLU A 113 -7.46 8.06 1.37
N ILE A 114 -8.77 7.94 1.63
CA ILE A 114 -9.75 8.97 1.25
C ILE A 114 -9.39 10.33 1.85
N VAL A 115 -9.01 10.38 3.13
CA VAL A 115 -8.60 11.62 3.81
C VAL A 115 -7.36 12.24 3.14
N GLU A 116 -6.35 11.43 2.82
CA GLU A 116 -5.14 11.92 2.17
C GLU A 116 -5.40 12.42 0.74
N PHE A 117 -6.15 11.64 -0.04
CA PHE A 117 -6.52 12.03 -1.40
C PHE A 117 -7.42 13.27 -1.42
N ALA A 118 -8.40 13.35 -0.53
CA ALA A 118 -9.27 14.52 -0.41
C ALA A 118 -8.47 15.76 -0.02
N ALA A 119 -7.63 15.69 1.02
CA ALA A 119 -6.84 16.84 1.46
C ALA A 119 -5.84 17.31 0.39
N GLY A 120 -5.13 16.38 -0.27
CA GLY A 120 -4.15 16.69 -1.31
C GLY A 120 -4.78 17.23 -2.60
N ALA A 121 -5.79 16.52 -3.13
CA ALA A 121 -6.44 16.90 -4.38
C ALA A 121 -7.27 18.18 -4.24
N VAL A 122 -8.03 18.34 -3.16
CA VAL A 122 -8.85 19.52 -2.91
C VAL A 122 -7.97 20.75 -2.62
N GLY A 123 -6.87 20.58 -1.89
CA GLY A 123 -5.94 21.67 -1.60
C GLY A 123 -5.34 22.28 -2.87
N ALA A 124 -4.75 21.46 -3.73
CA ALA A 124 -4.10 21.94 -4.96
C ALA A 124 -5.11 22.43 -6.03
N SER A 125 -6.21 21.68 -6.24
CA SER A 125 -7.21 22.02 -7.27
C SER A 125 -7.94 23.34 -6.97
N ARG A 126 -8.30 23.60 -5.70
CA ARG A 126 -8.95 24.87 -5.31
C ARG A 126 -8.06 26.10 -5.50
N ALA A 127 -6.74 25.93 -5.48
CA ALA A 127 -5.80 27.02 -5.73
C ALA A 127 -5.54 27.29 -7.22
N GLY A 128 -6.07 26.43 -8.11
CA GLY A 128 -5.89 26.52 -9.56
C GLY A 128 -4.69 25.74 -10.09
N ALA A 129 -4.16 24.75 -9.35
CA ALA A 129 -3.05 23.92 -9.82
C ALA A 129 -3.39 23.20 -11.12
N SER A 130 -2.44 23.16 -12.05
CA SER A 130 -2.54 22.35 -13.26
C SER A 130 -2.41 20.87 -12.90
N ARG A 131 -2.82 19.99 -13.83
CA ARG A 131 -2.66 18.53 -13.65
C ARG A 131 -1.18 18.17 -13.50
N ARG A 132 -0.31 18.86 -14.23
CA ARG A 132 1.15 18.70 -14.16
C ARG A 132 1.69 19.17 -12.81
N GLY A 133 1.20 20.31 -12.30
CA GLY A 133 1.54 20.82 -10.97
C GLY A 133 1.18 19.83 -9.86
N THR A 134 0.01 19.22 -9.93
CA THR A 134 -0.39 18.17 -8.97
C THR A 134 0.56 16.97 -9.00
N ILE A 135 0.95 16.49 -10.19
CA ILE A 135 1.86 15.34 -10.32
C ILE A 135 3.26 15.69 -9.80
N MET A 136 3.80 16.86 -10.15
CA MET A 136 5.11 17.31 -9.66
C MET A 136 5.09 17.57 -8.15
N ALA A 137 3.97 18.01 -7.57
CA ALA A 137 3.81 18.14 -6.13
C ALA A 137 3.90 16.78 -5.41
N ILE A 138 3.28 15.72 -5.97
CA ILE A 138 3.39 14.38 -5.40
C ILE A 138 4.84 13.90 -5.42
N GLY A 139 5.51 13.98 -6.58
CA GLY A 139 6.91 13.57 -6.71
C GLY A 139 7.85 14.39 -5.82
N GLY A 140 7.66 15.71 -5.79
CA GLY A 140 8.40 16.60 -4.90
C GLY A 140 8.18 16.27 -3.44
N SER A 141 6.93 15.95 -3.05
CA SER A 141 6.63 15.53 -1.67
C SER A 141 7.33 14.25 -1.26
N MET A 142 7.41 13.26 -2.14
CA MET A 142 8.10 12.01 -1.84
C MET A 142 9.59 12.26 -1.62
N MET A 143 10.22 12.98 -2.54
CA MET A 143 11.65 13.32 -2.45
C MET A 143 11.94 14.18 -1.21
N GLY A 144 11.09 15.17 -0.94
CA GLY A 144 11.18 16.00 0.25
C GLY A 144 11.04 15.19 1.53
N ALA A 145 10.02 14.33 1.63
CA ALA A 145 9.81 13.52 2.83
C ALA A 145 10.96 12.53 3.08
N ILE A 146 11.50 11.92 2.03
CA ILE A 146 12.68 11.04 2.14
C ILE A 146 13.89 11.84 2.63
N ALA A 147 14.18 12.98 2.00
CA ALA A 147 15.28 13.85 2.41
C ALA A 147 15.12 14.33 3.86
N GLY A 148 13.92 14.75 4.25
CA GLY A 148 13.60 15.16 5.62
C GLY A 148 13.77 14.03 6.61
N GLY A 149 13.32 12.81 6.29
CA GLY A 149 13.49 11.64 7.15
C GLY A 149 14.95 11.26 7.37
N ILE A 150 15.81 11.42 6.34
CA ILE A 150 17.25 11.12 6.41
C ILE A 150 18.01 12.22 7.19
N ILE A 151 17.75 13.49 6.88
CA ILE A 151 18.41 14.63 7.55
C ILE A 151 17.97 14.66 9.03
N GLY A 152 16.68 14.49 9.27
CA GLY A 152 16.06 14.53 10.58
C GLY A 152 16.17 15.91 11.26
N LEU A 153 15.48 16.04 12.38
CA LEU A 153 15.79 17.06 13.39
C LEU A 153 16.56 16.38 14.52
N PRO A 154 17.38 17.11 15.31
CA PRO A 154 18.19 16.56 16.41
C PRO A 154 17.33 16.16 17.64
N ILE A 155 16.16 15.59 17.41
CA ILE A 155 15.24 15.04 18.40
C ILE A 155 15.02 13.57 17.99
N PRO A 156 15.44 12.59 18.80
CA PRO A 156 15.25 11.18 18.48
C PRO A 156 13.78 10.85 18.23
N VAL A 157 13.51 9.99 17.23
CA VAL A 157 12.17 9.51 16.82
C VAL A 157 11.23 10.59 16.29
N ILE A 158 10.95 11.64 17.06
CA ILE A 158 10.04 12.73 16.69
C ILE A 158 10.65 13.61 15.59
N GLY A 159 11.96 13.83 15.64
CA GLY A 159 12.67 14.69 14.69
C GLY A 159 12.57 14.19 13.24
N PRO A 160 12.90 12.93 12.94
CA PRO A 160 12.72 12.35 11.61
C PRO A 160 11.27 12.40 11.11
N VAL A 161 10.29 12.17 11.99
CA VAL A 161 8.87 12.21 11.64
C VAL A 161 8.44 13.61 11.23
N LEU A 162 8.77 14.61 12.06
CA LEU A 162 8.46 16.01 11.76
C LEU A 162 9.22 16.51 10.54
N ALA A 163 10.49 16.12 10.38
CA ALA A 163 11.29 16.48 9.23
C ALA A 163 10.72 15.88 7.94
N ALA A 164 10.34 14.60 7.92
CA ALA A 164 9.70 13.98 6.77
C ALA A 164 8.38 14.68 6.41
N LEU A 165 7.55 15.02 7.41
CA LEU A 165 6.29 15.73 7.19
C LEU A 165 6.51 17.13 6.59
N LEU A 166 7.38 17.94 7.21
CA LEU A 166 7.64 19.31 6.78
C LEU A 166 8.34 19.37 5.43
N PHE A 167 9.41 18.57 5.24
CA PHE A 167 10.11 18.53 3.97
C PHE A 167 9.24 17.91 2.88
N GLY A 168 8.32 16.99 3.21
CA GLY A 168 7.30 16.51 2.29
C GLY A 168 6.38 17.64 1.81
N GLY A 169 5.89 18.49 2.73
CA GLY A 169 5.12 19.68 2.36
C GLY A 169 5.93 20.68 1.51
N LEU A 170 7.19 20.93 1.87
CA LEU A 170 8.08 21.82 1.11
C LEU A 170 8.38 21.26 -0.28
N GLY A 171 8.60 19.95 -0.38
CA GLY A 171 8.76 19.24 -1.64
C GLY A 171 7.51 19.34 -2.51
N ALA A 172 6.31 19.23 -1.92
CA ALA A 172 5.05 19.45 -2.64
C ALA A 172 4.93 20.88 -3.17
N THR A 173 5.33 21.86 -2.36
CA THR A 173 5.35 23.29 -2.73
C THR A 173 6.29 23.53 -3.90
N ALA A 174 7.54 23.07 -3.80
CA ALA A 174 8.54 23.24 -4.84
C ALA A 174 8.11 22.54 -6.13
N GLY A 175 7.63 21.29 -6.05
CA GLY A 175 7.14 20.53 -7.19
C GLY A 175 5.99 21.22 -7.91
N ALA A 176 4.97 21.66 -7.16
CA ALA A 176 3.85 22.41 -7.74
C ALA A 176 4.35 23.71 -8.40
N MET A 177 5.16 24.50 -7.68
CA MET A 177 5.57 25.81 -8.15
C MET A 177 6.48 25.76 -9.39
N LEU A 178 7.33 24.74 -9.48
CA LEU A 178 8.19 24.52 -10.64
C LEU A 178 7.35 24.22 -11.89
N ALA A 179 6.28 23.43 -11.75
CA ALA A 179 5.38 23.12 -12.87
C ALA A 179 4.65 24.38 -13.36
N GLU A 180 4.03 25.13 -12.44
CA GLU A 180 3.23 26.31 -12.78
C GLU A 180 4.10 27.47 -13.31
N TRP A 181 5.36 27.57 -12.85
CA TRP A 181 6.30 28.53 -13.40
C TRP A 181 6.67 28.23 -14.86
N GLN A 182 6.86 26.94 -15.18
CA GLN A 182 7.09 26.50 -16.57
C GLN A 182 5.86 26.72 -17.46
N ASP A 183 4.66 26.71 -16.87
CA ASP A 183 3.41 27.02 -17.55
C ASP A 183 3.14 28.55 -17.63
N GLY A 184 4.09 29.39 -17.16
CA GLY A 184 4.06 30.85 -17.33
C GLY A 184 3.19 31.61 -16.34
N LYS A 185 2.77 30.98 -15.23
CA LYS A 185 1.89 31.64 -14.25
C LYS A 185 2.60 32.77 -13.48
N PRO A 186 1.88 33.86 -13.15
CA PRO A 186 2.46 34.97 -12.39
C PRO A 186 2.84 34.53 -10.98
N TRP A 187 3.92 35.10 -10.44
CA TRP A 187 4.51 34.73 -9.15
C TRP A 187 3.49 34.65 -7.99
N ARG A 188 2.57 35.62 -7.92
CA ARG A 188 1.55 35.67 -6.85
C ARG A 188 0.57 34.49 -6.91
N GLU A 189 0.18 34.07 -8.11
CA GLU A 189 -0.68 32.89 -8.29
C GLU A 189 0.10 31.61 -8.01
N ASN A 190 1.35 31.55 -8.47
CA ASN A 190 2.22 30.40 -8.26
C ASN A 190 2.48 30.14 -6.76
N TRP A 191 2.79 31.18 -5.99
CA TRP A 191 2.97 31.08 -4.54
C TRP A 191 1.70 30.58 -3.82
N ARG A 192 0.53 31.03 -4.25
CA ARG A 192 -0.76 30.56 -3.70
C ARG A 192 -0.97 29.07 -3.95
N ILE A 193 -0.63 28.59 -5.15
CA ILE A 193 -0.70 27.17 -5.52
C ILE A 193 0.27 26.34 -4.67
N GLY A 194 1.52 26.79 -4.54
CA GLY A 194 2.53 26.12 -3.72
C GLY A 194 2.10 26.01 -2.24
N HIS A 195 1.62 27.09 -1.65
CA HIS A 195 1.17 27.09 -0.25
C HIS A 195 -0.05 26.18 -0.03
N ALA A 196 -0.96 26.11 -1.00
CA ALA A 196 -2.09 25.19 -0.94
C ALA A 196 -1.64 23.73 -1.07
N ALA A 197 -0.63 23.44 -1.91
CA ALA A 197 -0.02 22.12 -2.02
C ALA A 197 0.67 21.69 -0.70
N PHE A 198 1.38 22.62 -0.03
CA PHE A 198 1.99 22.38 1.29
C PHE A 198 0.95 21.88 2.30
N TRP A 199 -0.11 22.69 2.51
CA TRP A 199 -1.09 22.41 3.55
C TRP A 199 -2.00 21.24 3.19
N GLY A 200 -2.37 21.10 1.92
CA GLY A 200 -3.11 19.94 1.42
C GLY A 200 -2.36 18.63 1.66
N ARG A 201 -1.05 18.60 1.34
CA ARG A 201 -0.20 17.43 1.60
C ARG A 201 -0.06 17.16 3.09
N THR A 202 0.35 18.17 3.87
CA THR A 202 0.67 18.02 5.31
C THR A 202 -0.55 17.56 6.11
N THR A 203 -1.69 18.22 5.92
CA THR A 203 -2.93 17.85 6.65
C THR A 203 -3.45 16.49 6.22
N GLY A 204 -3.32 16.13 4.93
CA GLY A 204 -3.64 14.81 4.42
C GLY A 204 -2.80 13.70 5.05
N THR A 205 -1.47 13.89 5.12
CA THR A 205 -0.56 12.95 5.77
C THR A 205 -0.89 12.80 7.25
N VAL A 206 -1.11 13.90 7.97
CA VAL A 206 -1.46 13.86 9.40
C VAL A 206 -2.76 13.10 9.62
N GLY A 207 -3.80 13.41 8.84
CA GLY A 207 -5.09 12.70 8.93
C GLY A 207 -4.94 11.19 8.67
N LYS A 208 -4.20 10.81 7.64
CA LYS A 208 -3.90 9.41 7.33
C LYS A 208 -3.09 8.73 8.43
N MET A 209 -2.12 9.42 9.01
CA MET A 209 -1.29 8.93 10.12
C MET A 209 -2.14 8.67 11.37
N LEU A 210 -3.08 9.56 11.72
CA LEU A 210 -3.99 9.35 12.85
C LEU A 210 -4.86 8.11 12.66
N ILE A 211 -5.36 7.89 11.44
CA ILE A 211 -6.12 6.69 11.10
C ILE A 211 -5.22 5.44 11.08
N GLY A 212 -3.97 5.57 10.65
CA GLY A 212 -2.98 4.49 10.72
C GLY A 212 -2.66 4.08 12.16
N ILE A 213 -2.64 5.01 13.12
CA ILE A 213 -2.53 4.68 14.56
C ILE A 213 -3.71 3.79 14.98
N LEU A 214 -4.93 4.12 14.54
CA LEU A 214 -6.10 3.30 14.83
C LEU A 214 -5.93 1.86 14.32
N ILE A 215 -5.37 1.66 13.13
CA ILE A 215 -5.06 0.32 12.58
C ILE A 215 -4.07 -0.43 13.49
N VAL A 216 -2.99 0.24 13.91
CA VAL A 216 -2.01 -0.35 14.85
C VAL A 216 -2.67 -0.74 16.17
N LEU A 217 -3.54 0.11 16.71
CA LEU A 217 -4.26 -0.17 17.96
C LEU A 217 -5.23 -1.34 17.81
N ILE A 218 -5.95 -1.43 16.69
CA ILE A 218 -6.82 -2.58 16.38
C ILE A 218 -6.00 -3.87 16.36
N CYS A 219 -4.85 -3.86 15.68
CA CYS A 219 -3.94 -4.99 15.62
C CYS A 219 -3.44 -5.39 17.02
N LEU A 220 -2.92 -4.42 17.78
CA LEU A 220 -2.41 -4.64 19.14
C LEU A 220 -3.48 -5.23 20.06
N ILE A 221 -4.68 -4.66 20.07
CA ILE A 221 -5.79 -5.14 20.91
C ILE A 221 -6.19 -6.56 20.49
N ALA A 222 -6.30 -6.82 19.18
CA ALA A 222 -6.70 -8.12 18.67
C ALA A 222 -5.75 -9.24 19.09
N VAL A 223 -4.43 -8.99 19.12
CA VAL A 223 -3.45 -10.02 19.48
C VAL A 223 -3.20 -10.15 20.99
N LEU A 224 -3.78 -9.27 21.82
CA LEU A 224 -3.64 -9.32 23.28
C LEU A 224 -4.81 -10.05 23.97
N ILE A 225 -5.97 -10.07 23.33
CA ILE A 225 -7.18 -10.74 23.83
C ILE A 225 -7.16 -12.22 23.43
#